data_AF-A0AAW4GGJ4-F1
#
_entry.id   AF-A0AAW4GGJ4-F1
#
_cell.length_a   1.000
_cell.length_b   1.000
_cell.length_c   1.000
_cell.angle_alpha   90.00
_cell.angle_beta   90.00
_cell.angle_gamma   90.00
#
_symmetry.space_group_name_H-M   'P 1'
#
loop_
_entity.id
_entity.type
_entity.pdbx_description
1 polymer ?
#
loop_
_entity_poly.entity_id
_entity_poly.type
_entity_poly.pdbx_seq_one_letter_code
_entity_poly.pdbx_strand_id
1 'polypeptide(L)'
;MSNDRFFEIIEYRDFHDVPRLIAVRSEDGCLWIFDSKFDDDLDEYEPFYRVYSVDLDAAPGSGHIEEYLKGRYSVQRAEVRISQVDFDTTRRKSFAVKDWPAPE
;
A
#
# COMPACT_ATOMS: atom_id res chain seq x y z
N MET A 1 -24.03 0.84 -1.70
CA MET A 1 -23.02 1.55 -2.52
C MET A 1 -21.69 0.95 -2.09
N SER A 2 -21.00 0.25 -3.00
CA SER A 2 -19.65 -0.25 -2.69
C SER A 2 -18.71 0.95 -2.53
N ASN A 3 -17.92 0.98 -1.47
CA ASN A 3 -16.95 2.05 -1.22
C ASN A 3 -15.59 1.67 -1.82
N ASP A 4 -15.58 1.29 -3.08
CA ASP A 4 -14.39 0.79 -3.73
C ASP A 4 -13.49 1.96 -4.12
N ARG A 5 -12.18 1.78 -4.01
CA ARG A 5 -11.20 2.83 -4.31
C ARG A 5 -10.11 2.32 -5.23
N PHE A 6 -9.73 3.12 -6.23
CA PHE A 6 -8.70 2.77 -7.18
C PHE A 6 -7.36 3.43 -6.84
N PHE A 7 -6.28 2.68 -7.09
CA PHE A 7 -4.92 3.09 -6.82
C PHE A 7 -4.02 2.79 -8.01
N GLU A 8 -3.19 3.77 -8.37
CA GLU A 8 -2.10 3.61 -9.33
C GLU A 8 -0.82 3.23 -8.58
N ILE A 9 -0.18 2.15 -9.00
CA ILE A 9 1.10 1.71 -8.44
C ILE A 9 2.21 2.57 -8.99
N ILE A 10 2.93 3.25 -8.09
CA ILE A 10 4.13 4.04 -8.41
C ILE A 10 5.36 3.14 -8.36
N GLU A 11 5.50 2.38 -7.27
CA GLU A 11 6.60 1.46 -7.05
C GLU A 11 6.16 0.33 -6.11
N TYR A 12 6.86 -0.79 -6.17
CA TYR A 12 6.68 -1.89 -5.23
C TYR A 12 8.00 -2.62 -4.97
N ARG A 13 8.08 -3.29 -3.82
CA ARG A 13 9.17 -4.18 -3.42
C ARG A 13 8.62 -5.51 -2.91
N ASP A 14 9.50 -6.49 -2.92
CA ASP A 14 9.33 -7.87 -2.44
C ASP A 14 8.17 -8.62 -3.11
N PHE A 15 8.56 -9.58 -3.95
CA PHE A 15 7.65 -10.25 -4.87
C PHE A 15 7.51 -11.74 -4.52
N HIS A 16 6.37 -12.09 -3.93
CA HIS A 16 5.87 -13.47 -3.81
C HIS A 16 4.57 -13.58 -4.63
N ASP A 17 3.47 -14.05 -4.05
CA ASP A 17 2.18 -14.14 -4.72
C ASP A 17 1.51 -12.77 -4.93
N VAL A 18 1.73 -11.86 -3.98
CA VAL A 18 1.35 -10.44 -4.04
C VAL A 18 2.55 -9.56 -3.64
N PRO A 19 2.66 -8.32 -4.16
CA PRO A 19 3.69 -7.40 -3.71
C PRO A 19 3.53 -7.10 -2.21
N ARG A 20 4.61 -7.11 -1.43
CA ARG A 20 4.53 -6.95 0.03
C ARG A 20 4.65 -5.51 0.49
N LEU A 21 5.34 -4.68 -0.29
CA LEU A 21 5.46 -3.25 -0.02
C LEU A 21 5.16 -2.47 -1.30
N ILE A 22 4.15 -1.60 -1.25
CA ILE A 22 3.64 -0.90 -2.43
C ILE A 22 3.48 0.58 -2.11
N ALA A 23 4.07 1.45 -2.91
CA ALA A 23 3.67 2.85 -2.94
C ALA A 23 2.68 3.10 -4.07
N VAL A 24 1.60 3.78 -3.72
CA VAL A 24 0.51 4.07 -4.65
C VAL A 24 0.03 5.50 -4.56
N ARG A 25 -0.63 5.93 -5.63
CA ARG A 25 -1.39 7.18 -5.68
C ARG A 25 -2.87 6.87 -5.81
N SER A 26 -3.69 7.47 -4.96
CA SER A 26 -5.14 7.41 -5.09
C SER A 26 -5.67 8.43 -6.09
N GLU A 27 -6.95 8.30 -6.47
CA GLU A 27 -7.61 9.17 -7.46
C GLU A 27 -7.64 10.67 -7.08
N ASP A 28 -7.65 10.98 -5.78
CA ASP A 28 -7.52 12.34 -5.24
C ASP A 28 -6.07 12.84 -5.16
N GLY A 29 -5.10 12.07 -5.65
CA GLY A 29 -3.69 12.43 -5.71
C GLY A 29 -2.90 12.17 -4.43
N CYS A 30 -3.53 11.65 -3.36
CA CYS A 30 -2.83 11.29 -2.13
C CYS A 30 -1.90 10.10 -2.34
N LEU A 31 -0.77 10.11 -1.63
CA LEU A 31 0.20 9.03 -1.64
C LEU A 31 0.01 8.11 -0.43
N TRP A 32 0.07 6.81 -0.69
CA TRP A 32 -0.12 5.78 0.32
C TRP A 32 0.94 4.70 0.20
N ILE A 33 1.35 4.15 1.34
CA ILE A 33 2.14 2.92 1.43
C ILE A 33 1.24 1.79 1.94
N PHE A 34 1.26 0.67 1.23
CA PHE A 34 0.67 -0.59 1.66
C PHE A 34 1.82 -1.53 2.04
N ASP A 35 1.88 -1.93 3.30
CA ASP A 35 2.93 -2.80 3.85
C ASP A 35 2.32 -4.06 4.49
N SER A 36 2.62 -5.23 3.93
CA SER A 36 2.27 -6.55 4.47
C SER A 36 3.52 -7.10 5.12
N LYS A 37 3.58 -6.96 6.45
CA LYS A 37 4.77 -7.35 7.22
C LYS A 37 4.88 -8.87 7.30
N PHE A 38 6.13 -9.31 7.40
CA PHE A 38 6.43 -10.68 7.75
C PHE A 38 6.29 -10.86 9.26
N ASP A 39 5.58 -11.90 9.67
CA ASP A 39 5.45 -12.32 11.06
C ASP A 39 6.47 -13.44 11.30
N ASP A 40 7.57 -13.12 12.00
CA ASP A 40 8.65 -14.06 12.28
C ASP A 40 8.21 -15.23 13.19
N ASP A 41 7.17 -15.05 14.00
CA ASP A 41 6.68 -16.11 14.90
C ASP A 41 5.85 -17.15 14.14
N LEU A 42 5.14 -16.71 13.10
CA LEU A 42 4.32 -17.57 12.24
C LEU A 42 5.05 -18.05 10.98
N ASP A 43 6.22 -17.48 10.67
CA ASP A 43 6.98 -17.70 9.43
C ASP A 43 6.11 -17.41 8.18
N GLU A 44 5.19 -16.45 8.30
CA GLU A 44 4.20 -16.11 7.28
C GLU A 44 4.01 -14.60 7.15
N TYR A 45 3.55 -14.15 5.99
CA TYR A 45 3.15 -12.75 5.81
C TYR A 45 1.74 -12.50 6.32
N GLU A 46 1.52 -11.32 6.91
CA GLU A 46 0.19 -10.90 7.35
C GLU A 46 -0.83 -10.95 6.20
N PRO A 47 -2.07 -11.41 6.44
CA PRO A 47 -3.12 -11.48 5.41
C PRO A 47 -3.76 -10.11 5.11
N PHE A 48 -3.13 -9.03 5.55
CA PHE A 48 -3.56 -7.65 5.35
C PHE A 48 -2.34 -6.74 5.11
N TYR A 49 -2.62 -5.61 4.48
CA TYR A 49 -1.72 -4.47 4.39
C TYR A 49 -2.04 -3.49 5.51
N ARG A 50 -1.01 -3.02 6.19
CA ARG A 50 -1.07 -1.79 6.97
C ARG A 50 -0.87 -0.63 6.01
N VAL A 51 -1.76 0.35 6.09
CA VAL A 51 -1.82 1.47 5.15
C VAL A 51 -1.34 2.74 5.84
N TYR A 52 -0.40 3.43 5.22
CA TYR A 52 0.22 4.65 5.74
C TYR A 52 0.05 5.79 4.74
N SER A 53 -0.30 6.99 5.22
CA SER A 53 -0.34 8.21 4.40
C SER A 53 1.05 8.81 4.27
N VAL A 54 1.46 9.22 3.06
CA VAL A 54 2.75 9.90 2.81
C VAL A 54 2.51 11.37 2.49
N ASP A 55 3.21 12.27 3.17
CA ASP A 55 3.19 13.70 2.84
C ASP A 55 3.92 13.97 1.51
N LEU A 56 3.20 14.53 0.54
CA LEU A 56 3.63 14.77 -0.85
C LEU A 56 4.91 15.63 -0.97
N ASP A 57 5.14 16.54 -0.03
CA ASP A 57 6.31 17.44 -0.04
C ASP A 57 7.63 16.78 0.41
N ALA A 58 7.58 15.50 0.80
CA ALA A 58 8.62 14.91 1.64
C ALA A 58 9.54 13.88 0.94
N ALA A 59 9.37 13.58 -0.34
CA ALA A 59 10.20 12.60 -1.06
C ALA A 59 11.13 13.25 -2.12
N PRO A 60 12.17 14.01 -1.75
CA PRO A 60 13.12 14.57 -2.71
C PRO A 60 14.17 13.50 -3.08
N GLY A 61 13.80 12.56 -3.96
CA GLY A 61 14.76 11.87 -4.83
C GLY A 61 15.02 10.37 -4.60
N SER A 62 14.81 9.80 -3.41
CA SER A 62 15.12 8.39 -3.10
C SER A 62 14.00 7.39 -3.43
N GLY A 63 12.78 7.87 -3.70
CA GLY A 63 11.57 7.05 -3.81
C GLY A 63 10.80 6.99 -2.49
N HIS A 64 9.48 6.77 -2.57
CA HIS A 64 8.56 6.79 -1.43
C HIS A 64 8.76 5.59 -0.51
N ILE A 65 9.02 4.41 -1.06
CA ILE A 65 9.31 3.19 -0.29
C ILE A 65 10.60 3.35 0.52
N GLU A 66 11.67 3.89 -0.07
CA GLU A 66 12.93 4.06 0.65
C GLU A 66 12.79 5.02 1.82
N GLU A 67 12.08 6.13 1.63
CA GLU A 67 11.85 7.07 2.71
C GLU A 67 10.94 6.49 3.82
N TYR A 68 9.92 5.71 3.45
CA TYR A 68 9.10 4.94 4.40
C TYR A 68 9.96 4.01 5.25
N LEU A 69 10.86 3.25 4.63
CA LEU A 69 11.76 2.31 5.33
C LEU A 69 12.75 3.03 6.26
N LYS A 70 13.09 4.29 6.00
CA LYS A 70 13.88 5.14 6.92
C LYS A 70 13.07 5.63 8.13
N GLY A 71 11.82 5.20 8.28
CA GLY A 71 10.93 5.61 9.36
C GLY A 71 10.43 7.04 9.23
N ARG A 72 10.62 7.66 8.05
CA ARG A 72 10.02 8.94 7.76
C ARG A 72 8.63 8.66 7.17
N TYR A 73 7.60 9.31 7.72
CA TYR A 73 6.27 9.43 7.07
C TYR A 73 5.21 8.35 7.34
N SER A 74 5.28 7.55 8.41
CA SER A 74 4.31 6.45 8.60
C SER A 74 3.40 6.62 9.82
N VAL A 75 2.40 7.51 9.70
CA VAL A 75 1.18 7.35 10.52
C VAL A 75 0.33 6.28 9.86
N GLN A 76 0.12 5.16 10.55
CA GLN A 76 -0.82 4.13 10.10
C GLN A 76 -2.23 4.72 10.12
N ARG A 77 -2.94 4.60 9.00
CA ARG A 77 -4.28 5.17 8.80
C ARG A 77 -5.36 4.11 8.68
N ALA A 78 -4.99 2.90 8.25
CA ALA A 78 -5.93 1.81 8.05
C ALA A 78 -5.25 0.43 7.96
N GLU A 79 -6.07 -0.61 7.94
CA GLU A 79 -5.71 -1.97 7.57
C GLU A 79 -6.63 -2.45 6.45
N VAL A 80 -6.07 -3.12 5.44
CA VAL A 80 -6.79 -3.63 4.27
C VAL A 80 -6.46 -5.09 4.07
N ARG A 81 -7.44 -5.99 4.08
CA ARG A 81 -7.18 -7.41 3.81
C ARG A 81 -6.69 -7.58 2.37
N ILE A 82 -5.72 -8.47 2.16
CA ILE A 82 -5.23 -8.78 0.81
C ILE A 82 -6.37 -9.27 -0.09
N SER A 83 -7.35 -9.98 0.47
CA SER A 83 -8.55 -10.43 -0.25
C SER A 83 -9.48 -9.30 -0.72
N GLN A 84 -9.30 -8.07 -0.24
CA GLN A 84 -10.03 -6.89 -0.73
C GLN A 84 -9.32 -6.22 -1.91
N VAL A 85 -8.08 -6.62 -2.21
CA VAL A 85 -7.24 -6.01 -3.24
C VAL A 85 -7.35 -6.80 -4.54
N ASP A 86 -7.99 -6.20 -5.56
CA ASP A 86 -8.03 -6.75 -6.90
C ASP A 86 -6.99 -6.06 -7.79
N PHE A 87 -5.85 -6.74 -7.96
CA PHE A 87 -4.79 -6.28 -8.87
C PHE A 87 -5.23 -6.37 -10.33
N ASP A 88 -4.90 -5.35 -11.12
CA ASP A 88 -5.06 -5.44 -12.57
C ASP A 88 -4.15 -6.56 -13.11
N THR A 89 -4.78 -7.58 -13.69
CA THR A 89 -4.14 -8.74 -14.33
C THR A 89 -3.18 -8.35 -15.45
N THR A 90 -3.34 -7.15 -16.02
CA THR A 90 -2.50 -6.63 -17.09
C THR A 90 -1.46 -5.66 -16.54
N ARG A 91 -0.29 -6.23 -16.19
CA ARG A 91 0.94 -5.50 -15.80
C ARG A 91 1.00 -4.97 -14.36
N ARG A 92 0.00 -5.23 -13.50
CA ARG A 92 0.00 -4.79 -12.09
C ARG A 92 0.40 -3.32 -11.94
N LYS A 93 -0.19 -2.46 -12.76
CA LYS A 93 0.03 -1.00 -12.70
C LYS A 93 -0.93 -0.29 -11.77
N SER A 94 -1.97 -1.00 -11.34
CA SER A 94 -3.03 -0.48 -10.49
C SER A 94 -3.73 -1.64 -9.78
N PHE A 95 -4.51 -1.29 -8.76
CA PHE A 95 -5.46 -2.20 -8.12
C PHE A 95 -6.67 -1.43 -7.62
N ALA A 96 -7.76 -2.15 -7.42
CA ALA A 96 -8.91 -1.67 -6.66
C ALA A 96 -8.86 -2.26 -5.24
N VAL A 97 -9.27 -1.47 -4.25
CA VAL A 97 -9.56 -1.95 -2.91
C VAL A 97 -11.05 -1.89 -2.69
N LYS A 98 -11.66 -3.06 -2.41
CA LYS A 98 -13.07 -3.18 -2.07
C LYS A 98 -13.32 -2.73 -0.64
N ASP A 99 -14.43 -2.02 -0.42
CA ASP A 99 -14.84 -1.52 0.90
C ASP A 99 -13.71 -0.74 1.60
N TRP A 100 -13.16 0.26 0.90
CA TRP A 100 -12.06 1.09 1.38
C TRP A 100 -12.39 1.65 2.78
N PRO A 101 -11.55 1.40 3.79
CA PRO A 101 -11.79 1.93 5.13
C PRO A 101 -11.65 3.45 5.12
N ALA A 102 -12.46 4.14 5.92
CA ALA A 102 -12.24 5.56 6.17
C ALA A 102 -10.90 5.71 6.93
N PRO A 103 -9.89 6.38 6.35
CA PRO A 103 -8.61 6.56 7.04
C PRO A 103 -8.82 7.43 8.28
N GLU A 104 -8.35 6.98 9.45
CA GLU A 104 -8.44 7.70 10.73
C GLU A 104 -7.37 8.79 10.90
#